data_AF-A0A941N5I3-F1
#
_entry.id   AF-A0A941N5I3-F1
#
_cell.length_a   1.000
_cell.length_b   1.000
_cell.length_c   1.000
_cell.angle_alpha   90.00
_cell.angle_beta   90.00
_cell.angle_gamma   90.00
#
_symmetry.space_group_name_H-M   'P 1'
#
loop_
_entity.id
_entity.type
_entity.pdbx_description
1 polymer ?
#
loop_
_entity_poly.entity_id
_entity_poly.type
_entity_poly.pdbx_seq_one_letter_code
_entity_poly.pdbx_strand_id
1 'polypeptide(L)'
;MPPAYRLPFERPIYELEARLSELEAVPEPDFEVRDNIRKIRVELSRLKREIFEKLEPWETVQVARHPDRPHSSDYLELAFDEFVELHGDRAFGDDPAILTGFAKLEDRKVMFVGQQKGRTMKDR
;
A
#
# COMPACT_ATOMS: atom_id res chain seq x y z
N MET A 1 -6.86 -9.37 -7.26
CA MET A 1 -5.67 -10.20 -7.54
C MET A 1 -4.86 -10.25 -6.25
N PRO A 2 -4.42 -11.42 -5.75
CA PRO A 2 -3.48 -11.45 -4.63
C PRO A 2 -2.24 -10.63 -5.02
N PRO A 3 -1.59 -9.91 -4.08
CA PRO A 3 -0.40 -9.14 -4.39
C PRO A 3 0.65 -10.07 -5.00
N ALA A 4 1.29 -9.62 -6.09
CA ALA A 4 2.29 -10.40 -6.82
C ALA A 4 3.54 -10.68 -5.95
N TYR A 5 3.71 -9.91 -4.88
CA TYR A 5 4.77 -10.03 -3.91
C TYR A 5 4.19 -10.43 -2.54
N ARG A 6 4.75 -11.47 -1.93
CA ARG A 6 4.31 -12.01 -0.65
C ARG A 6 5.45 -11.96 0.37
N LEU A 7 5.17 -11.46 1.57
CA LEU A 7 6.13 -11.43 2.66
C LEU A 7 6.10 -12.75 3.45
N PRO A 8 7.25 -13.32 3.84
CA PRO A 8 7.29 -14.62 4.49
C PRO A 8 6.47 -14.69 5.79
N PHE A 9 6.48 -13.63 6.59
CA PHE A 9 5.78 -13.55 7.87
C PHE A 9 4.25 -13.38 7.72
N GLU A 10 3.78 -12.98 6.54
CA GLU A 10 2.35 -12.90 6.21
C GLU A 10 1.75 -14.24 5.80
N ARG A 11 2.55 -15.32 5.76
CA ARG A 11 2.07 -16.66 5.39
C ARG A 11 0.79 -17.11 6.10
N PRO A 12 0.62 -16.94 7.43
CA PRO A 12 -0.63 -17.29 8.11
C PRO A 12 -1.86 -16.54 7.59
N ILE A 13 -1.66 -15.29 7.13
CA ILE A 13 -2.72 -14.46 6.54
C ILE A 13 -3.12 -15.04 5.18
N TYR A 14 -2.15 -15.38 4.33
CA TYR A 14 -2.44 -15.93 3.00
C TYR A 14 -3.13 -17.29 3.05
N GLU A 15 -2.76 -18.13 4.02
CA GLU A 15 -3.42 -19.43 4.23
C GLU A 15 -4.90 -19.26 4.61
N LEU A 16 -5.22 -18.30 5.49
CA LEU A 16 -6.60 -17.96 5.84
C LEU A 16 -7.35 -17.27 4.68
N GLU A 17 -6.70 -16.38 3.93
CA GLU A 17 -7.29 -15.74 2.75
C GLU A 17 -7.63 -16.75 1.66
N ALA A 18 -6.76 -17.73 1.42
CA ALA A 18 -7.02 -18.81 0.47
C ALA A 18 -8.24 -19.64 0.91
N ARG A 19 -8.29 -20.04 2.19
CA ARG A 19 -9.44 -20.77 2.74
C ARG A 19 -10.73 -19.97 2.67
N LEU A 20 -10.67 -18.67 2.97
CA LEU A 20 -11.82 -17.78 2.84
C LEU A 20 -12.31 -17.71 1.39
N SER A 21 -11.38 -17.57 0.43
CA SER A 21 -11.70 -17.52 -1.00
C SER A 21 -12.34 -18.81 -1.50
N GLU A 22 -11.93 -19.97 -0.99
CA GLU A 22 -12.53 -21.27 -1.33
C GLU A 22 -13.99 -21.35 -0.85
N LEU A 23 -14.26 -20.90 0.39
CA LEU A 23 -15.62 -20.88 0.94
C LEU A 23 -16.53 -19.86 0.25
N GLU A 24 -15.98 -18.71 -0.14
CA GLU A 24 -16.72 -17.67 -0.87
C GLU A 24 -17.02 -18.07 -2.33
N ALA A 25 -16.27 -19.01 -2.89
CA ALA A 25 -16.51 -19.52 -4.24
C ALA A 25 -17.69 -20.51 -4.33
N VAL A 26 -18.23 -20.99 -3.20
CA VAL A 26 -19.36 -21.91 -3.17
C VAL A 26 -20.65 -21.16 -3.58
N PRO A 27 -21.33 -21.56 -4.66
CA PRO A 27 -22.63 -20.99 -5.03
C PRO A 27 -23.70 -21.45 -4.05
N GLU A 28 -24.52 -20.51 -3.56
CA GLU A 28 -25.58 -20.73 -2.56
C GLU A 28 -25.10 -21.43 -1.26
N PRO A 29 -24.21 -20.77 -0.49
CA PRO A 29 -23.72 -21.35 0.76
C PRO A 29 -24.85 -21.46 1.78
N ASP A 30 -24.91 -22.61 2.46
CA ASP A 30 -25.78 -22.84 3.59
C ASP A 30 -25.41 -21.94 4.80
N PHE A 31 -26.20 -22.03 5.87
CA PHE A 31 -25.98 -21.22 7.06
C PHE A 31 -24.62 -21.49 7.72
N GLU A 32 -24.16 -22.74 7.74
CA GLU A 32 -22.91 -23.14 8.39
C GLU A 32 -21.71 -22.57 7.63
N VAL A 33 -21.73 -22.63 6.29
CA VAL A 33 -20.70 -22.01 5.44
C VAL A 33 -20.68 -20.49 5.63
N ARG A 34 -21.84 -19.81 5.69
CA ARG A 34 -21.92 -18.36 5.93
C ARG A 34 -21.38 -17.96 7.30
N ASP A 35 -21.68 -18.73 8.34
CA ASP A 35 -21.16 -18.50 9.69
C ASP A 35 -19.64 -18.70 9.75
N ASN A 36 -19.12 -19.73 9.07
CA ASN A 36 -17.68 -19.97 8.94
C ASN A 36 -16.96 -18.85 8.18
N ILE A 37 -17.52 -18.35 7.07
CA ILE A 37 -17.00 -17.17 6.36
C ILE A 37 -16.89 -15.97 7.31
N ARG A 38 -17.93 -15.73 8.13
CA ARG A 38 -17.93 -14.63 9.10
C ARG A 38 -16.83 -14.80 10.15
N LYS A 39 -16.70 -16.01 10.73
CA LYS A 39 -15.67 -16.34 11.71
C LYS A 39 -14.26 -16.15 11.15
N ILE A 40 -14.00 -16.67 9.94
CA ILE A 40 -12.69 -16.53 9.29
C ILE A 40 -12.37 -15.07 9.00
N ARG A 41 -13.34 -14.25 8.55
CA ARG A 41 -13.10 -12.80 8.33
C ARG A 41 -12.72 -12.06 9.60
N VAL A 42 -13.35 -12.38 10.72
CA VAL A 42 -13.01 -11.81 12.05
C VAL A 42 -11.62 -12.26 12.48
N GLU A 43 -11.34 -13.56 12.37
CA GLU A 43 -10.04 -14.14 12.71
C GLU A 43 -8.91 -13.56 11.86
N LEU A 44 -9.12 -13.43 10.56
CA LEU A 44 -8.18 -12.83 9.61
C LEU A 44 -7.87 -11.38 9.95
N SER A 45 -8.90 -10.59 10.31
CA SER A 45 -8.72 -9.20 10.72
C SER A 45 -7.91 -9.09 12.02
N ARG A 46 -8.18 -9.98 12.99
CA ARG A 46 -7.41 -10.09 14.24
C ARG A 46 -5.96 -10.49 13.98
N LEU A 47 -5.75 -11.54 13.19
CA LEU A 47 -4.42 -12.07 12.88
C LEU A 47 -3.56 -11.05 12.13
N LYS A 48 -4.13 -10.34 11.15
CA LYS A 48 -3.46 -9.21 10.49
C LYS A 48 -2.97 -8.21 11.53
N ARG A 49 -3.86 -7.76 12.42
CA ARG A 49 -3.50 -6.80 13.46
C ARG A 49 -2.38 -7.30 14.36
N GLU A 50 -2.47 -8.54 14.85
CA GLU A 50 -1.47 -9.12 15.76
C GLU A 50 -0.08 -9.24 15.11
N ILE A 51 -0.02 -9.64 13.83
CA ILE A 51 1.25 -9.75 13.09
C ILE A 51 1.87 -8.36 12.88
N PHE A 52 1.08 -7.40 12.38
CA PHE A 52 1.60 -6.06 12.09
C PHE A 52 1.90 -5.23 13.35
N GLU A 53 1.30 -5.54 14.51
CA GLU A 53 1.65 -4.93 15.80
C GLU A 53 2.97 -5.46 16.38
N LYS A 54 3.41 -6.65 15.97
CA LYS A 54 4.59 -7.35 16.52
C LYS A 54 5.64 -7.66 15.46
N LEU A 55 5.85 -6.73 14.53
CA LEU A 55 6.88 -6.89 13.51
C LEU A 55 8.28 -6.88 14.11
N GLU A 56 9.09 -7.84 13.71
CA GLU A 56 10.52 -7.83 13.95
C GLU A 56 11.19 -6.69 13.15
N PRO A 57 12.39 -6.22 13.56
CA PRO A 57 13.09 -5.14 12.86
C PRO A 57 13.29 -5.40 11.37
N TRP A 58 13.60 -6.64 11.00
CA TRP A 58 13.79 -7.03 9.60
C TRP A 58 12.49 -7.05 8.81
N GLU A 59 11.39 -7.50 9.43
CA GLU A 59 10.06 -7.52 8.80
C GLU A 59 9.57 -6.10 8.51
N THR A 60 9.83 -5.16 9.43
CA THR A 60 9.56 -3.73 9.21
C THR A 60 10.30 -3.19 7.98
N VAL A 61 11.57 -3.57 7.79
CA VAL A 61 12.35 -3.19 6.60
C VAL A 61 11.75 -3.79 5.33
N GLN A 62 11.26 -5.03 5.38
CA GLN A 62 10.60 -5.67 4.25
C GLN A 62 9.31 -4.93 3.86
N VAL A 63 8.47 -4.54 4.83
CA VAL A 63 7.28 -3.70 4.58
C VAL A 63 7.67 -2.35 3.97
N ALA A 64 8.69 -1.68 4.51
CA ALA A 64 9.17 -0.40 3.99
C ALA A 64 9.72 -0.50 2.55
N ARG A 65 10.14 -1.70 2.13
CA ARG A 65 10.67 -1.98 0.78
C ARG A 65 9.67 -2.72 -0.11
N HIS A 66 8.41 -2.84 0.32
CA HIS A 66 7.38 -3.52 -0.45
C HIS A 66 7.28 -2.92 -1.87
N PRO A 67 7.21 -3.73 -2.94
CA PRO A 67 7.12 -3.23 -4.31
C PRO A 67 5.90 -2.31 -4.52
N ASP A 68 4.77 -2.67 -3.93
CA ASP A 68 3.52 -1.91 -4.01
C ASP A 68 3.41 -0.82 -2.92
N ARG A 69 4.51 -0.47 -2.24
CA ARG A 69 4.50 0.63 -1.25
C ARG A 69 4.16 1.94 -1.97
N PRO A 70 3.13 2.69 -1.54
CA PRO A 70 2.80 3.98 -2.13
C PRO A 70 4.00 4.95 -2.13
N HIS A 71 4.20 5.63 -3.25
CA HIS A 71 5.25 6.62 -3.47
C HIS A 71 4.73 8.04 -3.22
N SER A 72 5.62 9.03 -3.27
CA SER A 72 5.27 10.44 -3.02
C SER A 72 4.14 10.93 -3.93
N SER A 73 4.15 10.54 -5.21
CA SER A 73 3.07 10.85 -6.16
C SER A 73 1.71 10.29 -5.74
N ASP A 74 1.66 9.11 -5.11
CA ASP A 74 0.40 8.49 -4.68
C ASP A 74 -0.25 9.30 -3.56
N TYR A 75 0.54 9.73 -2.58
CA TYR A 75 0.03 10.61 -1.53
C TYR A 75 -0.37 11.98 -2.07
N LEU A 76 0.37 12.48 -3.06
CA LEU A 76 0.08 13.74 -3.71
C LEU A 76 -1.30 13.70 -4.40
N GLU A 77 -1.57 12.67 -5.21
CA GLU A 77 -2.84 12.48 -5.90
C GLU A 77 -4.02 12.22 -4.95
N LEU A 78 -3.78 11.55 -3.82
CA LEU A 78 -4.84 11.18 -2.87
C LEU A 78 -5.21 12.29 -1.89
N ALA A 79 -4.24 13.14 -1.50
CA ALA A 79 -4.42 14.08 -0.39
C ALA A 79 -4.36 15.56 -0.81
N PHE A 80 -3.87 15.89 -2.01
CA PHE A 80 -3.68 17.27 -2.42
C PHE A 80 -4.45 17.61 -3.70
N ASP A 81 -4.89 18.85 -3.77
CA ASP A 81 -5.54 19.47 -4.92
C ASP A 81 -4.61 20.51 -5.58
N GLU A 82 -4.96 20.92 -6.80
CA GLU A 82 -4.32 22.06 -7.49
C GLU A 82 -2.78 21.97 -7.55
N PHE A 83 -2.21 20.76 -7.68
CA PHE A 83 -0.76 20.60 -7.74
C PHE A 83 -0.16 21.21 -9.02
N VAL A 84 0.83 22.08 -8.82
CA VAL A 84 1.62 22.69 -9.89
C VAL A 84 3.08 22.36 -9.63
N GLU A 85 3.61 21.44 -10.45
CA GLU A 85 4.99 20.98 -10.38
C GLU A 85 5.98 22.09 -10.75
N LEU A 86 7.10 22.12 -10.05
CA LEU A 86 8.21 23.02 -10.26
C LEU A 86 9.44 22.20 -10.60
N HIS A 87 10.13 22.59 -11.67
CA HIS A 87 11.30 21.87 -12.18
C HIS A 87 12.56 22.70 -12.09
N GLY A 88 13.68 22.01 -11.92
CA GLY A 88 15.03 22.56 -12.05
C GLY A 88 15.59 23.25 -10.81
N ASP A 89 16.90 23.08 -10.63
CA ASP A 89 17.69 23.71 -9.56
C ASP A 89 18.25 25.10 -9.92
N ARG A 90 18.02 25.56 -11.17
CA ARG A 90 18.59 26.77 -11.78
C ARG A 90 20.12 26.78 -11.90
N ALA A 91 20.79 25.66 -11.72
CA ALA A 91 22.24 25.55 -11.79
C ALA A 91 22.69 24.48 -12.79
N PHE A 92 22.17 23.26 -12.68
CA PHE A 92 22.58 22.12 -13.49
C PHE A 92 21.43 21.54 -14.31
N GLY A 93 20.28 21.27 -13.68
CA GLY A 93 19.19 20.58 -14.33
C GLY A 93 18.04 20.21 -13.41
N ASP A 94 17.09 19.48 -13.97
CA ASP A 94 15.96 18.91 -13.24
C ASP A 94 16.29 17.48 -12.80
N ASP A 95 16.01 17.15 -11.53
CA ASP A 95 16.24 15.81 -10.97
C ASP A 95 14.91 15.05 -10.89
N PRO A 96 14.68 14.03 -11.75
CA PRO A 96 13.45 13.24 -11.74
C PRO A 96 13.19 12.51 -10.42
N ALA A 97 14.19 12.37 -9.55
CA ALA A 97 14.05 11.76 -8.24
C ALA A 97 13.39 12.68 -7.19
N ILE A 98 13.20 13.97 -7.49
CA ILE A 98 12.57 14.95 -6.61
C ILE A 98 11.31 15.50 -7.28
N LEU A 99 10.18 15.30 -6.62
CA LEU A 99 8.90 15.91 -6.98
C LEU A 99 8.66 17.11 -6.06
N THR A 100 8.59 18.31 -6.63
CA THR A 100 8.39 19.55 -5.88
C THR A 100 7.38 20.45 -6.56
N GLY A 101 6.60 21.19 -5.79
CA GLY A 101 5.57 22.07 -6.36
C GLY A 101 4.63 22.69 -5.34
N PHE A 102 3.82 23.64 -5.80
CA PHE A 102 2.75 24.18 -4.99
C PHE A 102 1.55 23.25 -5.06
N ALA A 103 0.92 23.02 -3.91
CA ALA A 103 -0.28 22.20 -3.80
C ALA A 103 -1.26 22.86 -2.83
N LYS A 104 -2.48 22.35 -2.81
CA LYS A 104 -3.50 22.72 -1.85
C LYS A 104 -3.87 21.50 -1.02
N LEU A 105 -3.75 21.61 0.29
CA LEU A 105 -4.19 20.59 1.24
C LEU A 105 -5.38 21.18 1.99
N GLU A 106 -6.58 20.68 1.69
CA GLU A 106 -7.85 21.29 2.12
C GLU A 106 -7.91 22.78 1.72
N ASP A 107 -7.98 23.70 2.69
CA ASP A 107 -8.02 25.14 2.41
C ASP A 107 -6.63 25.81 2.44
N ARG A 108 -5.55 25.03 2.60
CA ARG A 108 -4.20 25.55 2.81
C ARG A 108 -3.33 25.35 1.58
N LYS A 109 -2.80 26.45 1.05
CA LYS A 109 -1.73 26.41 0.04
C LYS A 109 -0.41 26.03 0.70
N VAL A 110 0.24 25.01 0.18
CA VAL A 110 1.46 24.42 0.73
C VAL A 110 2.50 24.20 -0.37
N MET A 111 3.76 24.12 0.04
CA MET A 111 4.84 23.60 -0.81
C MET A 111 4.99 22.11 -0.53
N PHE A 112 4.88 21.29 -1.56
CA PHE A 112 5.18 19.86 -1.49
C PHE A 112 6.61 19.62 -1.95
N VAL A 113 7.35 18.79 -1.22
CA VAL A 113 8.65 18.27 -1.62
C VAL A 113 8.72 16.81 -1.21
N GLY A 114 8.91 15.92 -2.18
CA GLY A 114 8.95 14.48 -1.96
C GLY A 114 9.95 13.80 -2.88
N GLN A 115 10.50 12.67 -2.42
CA GLN A 115 11.32 11.82 -3.28
C GLN A 115 10.42 10.95 -4.15
N GLN A 116 10.61 10.98 -5.46
CA GLN A 116 9.91 10.12 -6.39
C GLN A 116 10.81 8.95 -6.79
N LYS A 117 10.32 7.74 -6.54
CA LYS A 117 10.96 6.51 -6.99
C LYS A 117 10.21 5.97 -8.20
N GLY A 118 10.91 5.66 -9.28
CA GLY A 118 10.34 5.00 -10.45
C GLY A 118 9.65 3.69 -10.09
N ARG A 119 8.42 3.51 -10.59
CA ARG A 119 7.61 2.29 -10.36
C ARG A 119 8.11 1.12 -11.20
N THR A 120 8.48 1.37 -12.45
CA THR A 120 9.05 0.35 -13.32
C THR A 120 10.53 0.58 -13.57
N MET A 121 11.24 -0.45 -14.04
CA MET A 121 12.64 -0.33 -14.49
C MET A 121 12.83 0.70 -15.62
N LYS A 122 11.75 1.11 -16.30
CA LYS A 122 11.77 2.15 -17.34
C LYS A 122 11.58 3.56 -16.80
N ASP A 123 10.97 3.69 -15.61
CA ASP A 123 10.68 4.99 -14.96
C ASP A 123 11.81 5.42 -14.02
N ARG A 124 12.97 4.76 -14.12
CA ARG A 124 14.08 4.86 -13.17
C ARG A 124 15.28 5.55 -13.78
#